data_AF-A0A356W054-F1
#
_entry.id   AF-A0A356W054-F1
#
_cell.length_a   1.000
_cell.length_b   1.000
_cell.length_c   1.000
_cell.angle_alpha   90.00
_cell.angle_beta   90.00
_cell.angle_gamma   90.00
#
_symmetry.space_group_name_H-M   'P 1'
#
loop_
_entity.id
_entity.type
_entity.pdbx_description
1 polymer ?
#
loop_
_entity_poly.entity_id
_entity_poly.type
_entity_poly.pdbx_seq_one_letter_code
_entity_poly.pdbx_strand_id
1 'polypeptide(L)'
;MKFLTEAIGGLKEFGALKTAVQSRALPAAVTGVTGVHKANIIYSLCSLLGRRAFVVAGDEPEANRLCADLGAMGLPALFYPLRDFT
;
A
#
# COMPACT_ATOMS: atom_id res chain seq x y z
N MET A 1 11.42 5.61 -1.09
CA MET A 1 11.92 6.66 -0.19
C MET A 1 12.15 6.14 1.22
N LYS A 2 13.40 6.13 1.72
CA LYS A 2 13.76 5.60 3.06
C LYS A 2 13.08 6.35 4.21
N PHE A 3 12.91 7.67 4.06
CA PHE A 3 12.24 8.53 5.04
C PHE A 3 10.81 8.06 5.38
N LEU A 4 10.00 7.73 4.36
CA LEU A 4 8.60 7.32 4.57
C LEU A 4 8.50 5.98 5.33
N THR A 5 9.40 5.05 5.04
CA THR A 5 9.50 3.76 5.75
C THR A 5 9.99 3.91 7.18
N GLU A 6 10.90 4.85 7.44
CA GLU A 6 11.40 5.14 8.79
C GLU A 6 10.30 5.81 9.63
N ALA A 7 9.59 6.80 9.07
CA ALA A 7 8.52 7.51 9.76
C ALA A 7 7.37 6.57 10.17
N ILE A 8 6.89 5.72 9.26
CA ILE A 8 5.80 4.78 9.58
C ILE A 8 6.29 3.62 10.48
N GLY A 9 7.58 3.29 10.43
CA GLY A 9 8.19 2.25 11.27
C GLY A 9 8.14 2.56 12.76
N GLY A 10 8.00 3.82 13.15
CA GLY A 10 7.81 4.23 14.55
C GLY A 10 6.39 4.00 15.10
N LEU A 11 5.40 3.70 14.23
CA LEU A 11 4.02 3.48 14.65
C LEU A 11 3.80 2.04 15.11
N LYS A 12 3.21 1.87 16.30
CA LYS A 12 2.92 0.55 16.87
C LYS A 12 1.93 -0.24 16.01
N GLU A 13 0.95 0.46 15.45
CA GLU A 13 -0.11 -0.08 14.59
C GLU A 13 0.48 -0.65 13.30
N PHE A 14 1.44 0.06 12.69
CA PHE A 14 2.16 -0.42 11.52
C PHE A 14 3.05 -1.62 11.87
N GLY A 15 3.72 -1.60 13.03
CA GLY A 15 4.49 -2.74 13.53
C GLY A 15 3.65 -4.01 13.71
N ALA A 16 2.44 -3.87 14.26
CA ALA A 16 1.49 -4.97 14.40
C ALA A 16 1.06 -5.52 13.03
N LEU A 17 0.69 -4.63 12.10
CA LEU A 17 0.32 -5.01 10.73
C LEU A 17 1.48 -5.72 10.00
N LYS A 18 2.69 -5.16 10.06
CA LYS A 18 3.90 -5.75 9.47
C LYS A 18 4.14 -7.16 10.00
N THR A 19 4.02 -7.33 11.33
CA THR A 19 4.19 -8.64 11.97
C THR A 19 3.15 -9.64 11.50
N ALA A 20 1.88 -9.24 11.43
CA ALA A 20 0.79 -10.09 10.93
C ALA A 20 1.01 -10.54 9.48
N VAL A 21 1.46 -9.64 8.60
CA VAL A 21 1.81 -9.97 7.20
C VAL A 21 3.02 -10.89 7.13
N GLN A 22 4.04 -10.66 7.96
CA GLN A 22 5.26 -11.46 8.00
C GLN A 22 5.01 -12.89 8.49
N SER A 23 4.20 -13.05 9.55
CA SER A 23 3.84 -14.34 10.15
C SER A 23 2.68 -15.06 9.44
N ARG A 24 2.06 -14.42 8.43
CA ARG A 24 0.85 -14.90 7.73
C ARG A 24 -0.36 -15.05 8.66
N ALA A 25 -0.43 -14.29 9.76
CA ALA A 25 -1.60 -14.19 10.63
C ALA A 25 -2.63 -13.24 10.01
N LEU A 26 -3.28 -13.67 8.93
CA LEU A 26 -4.27 -12.92 8.16
C LEU A 26 -5.65 -13.61 8.24
N PRO A 27 -6.78 -12.88 8.13
CA PRO A 27 -6.92 -11.50 7.66
C PRO A 27 -6.52 -10.43 8.69
N ALA A 28 -6.12 -9.25 8.19
CA ALA A 28 -5.87 -8.06 9.01
C ALA A 28 -6.61 -6.86 8.39
N ALA A 29 -7.07 -5.93 9.23
CA ALA A 29 -7.80 -4.74 8.82
C ALA A 29 -7.09 -3.47 9.32
N VAL A 30 -7.08 -2.44 8.48
CA VAL A 30 -6.61 -1.10 8.81
C VAL A 30 -7.74 -0.12 8.48
N THR A 31 -8.11 0.71 9.45
CA THR A 31 -9.20 1.68 9.31
C THR A 31 -8.71 3.08 9.67
N GLY A 32 -9.49 4.11 9.30
CA GLY A 32 -9.16 5.50 9.67
C GLY A 32 -7.98 6.13 8.92
N VAL A 33 -7.63 5.61 7.74
CA VAL A 33 -6.50 6.10 6.93
C VAL A 33 -6.99 6.76 5.63
N THR A 34 -6.36 7.87 5.25
CA THR A 34 -6.63 8.54 3.97
C THR A 34 -5.87 7.89 2.81
N GLY A 35 -6.17 8.25 1.56
CA GLY A 35 -5.58 7.63 0.35
C GLY A 35 -4.05 7.55 0.36
N VAL A 36 -3.37 8.67 0.63
CA VAL A 36 -1.89 8.71 0.68
C VAL A 36 -1.31 7.83 1.80
N HIS A 37 -2.03 7.67 2.91
CA HIS A 37 -1.62 6.77 3.99
C HIS A 37 -1.78 5.31 3.59
N LYS A 38 -2.83 4.95 2.83
CA LYS A 38 -2.95 3.61 2.22
C LYS A 38 -1.73 3.33 1.33
N ALA A 39 -1.36 4.29 0.47
CA ALA A 39 -0.20 4.19 -0.40
C ALA A 39 1.09 3.97 0.40
N ASN A 40 1.34 4.78 1.45
CA ASN A 40 2.53 4.65 2.28
C ASN A 40 2.60 3.29 3.03
N ILE A 41 1.46 2.80 3.54
CA ILE A 41 1.39 1.48 4.17
C ILE A 41 1.76 0.38 3.18
N ILE A 42 1.15 0.40 1.98
CA ILE A 42 1.43 -0.59 0.91
C ILE A 42 2.91 -0.50 0.50
N TYR A 43 3.41 0.72 0.27
CA TYR A 43 4.81 0.98 -0.08
C TYR A 43 5.76 0.38 0.96
N SER A 44 5.49 0.65 2.23
CA SER A 44 6.35 0.24 3.33
C SER A 44 6.30 -1.26 3.57
N LEU A 45 5.13 -1.91 3.48
CA LEU A 45 5.03 -3.36 3.56
C LEU A 45 5.80 -4.04 2.41
N CYS A 46 5.63 -3.57 1.17
CA CYS A 46 6.33 -4.14 0.01
C CYS A 46 7.84 -3.97 0.15
N SER A 47 8.29 -2.77 0.50
CA SER A 47 9.72 -2.43 0.60
C SER A 47 10.42 -3.14 1.76
N LEU A 48 9.79 -3.20 2.95
CA LEU A 48 10.40 -3.78 4.14
C LEU A 48 10.35 -5.32 4.17
N LEU A 49 9.34 -5.92 3.53
CA LEU A 49 9.18 -7.38 3.52
C LEU A 49 9.66 -8.03 2.22
N GLY A 50 10.09 -7.24 1.22
CA GLY A 50 10.51 -7.74 -0.09
C GLY A 50 9.39 -8.45 -0.84
N ARG A 51 8.14 -7.95 -0.71
CA ARG A 51 6.95 -8.58 -1.30
C ARG A 51 6.29 -7.67 -2.33
N ARG A 52 5.52 -8.28 -3.24
CA ARG A 52 4.66 -7.58 -4.19
C ARG A 52 3.23 -7.48 -3.64
N ALA A 53 2.50 -6.44 -4.03
CA ALA A 53 1.10 -6.26 -3.68
C ALA A 53 0.22 -6.33 -4.93
N PHE A 54 -0.92 -6.97 -4.80
CA PHE A 54 -2.06 -6.81 -5.68
C PHE A 54 -3.11 -6.02 -4.90
N VAL A 55 -3.55 -4.89 -5.45
CA VAL A 55 -4.45 -3.97 -4.76
C VAL A 55 -5.72 -3.80 -5.56
N VAL A 56 -6.85 -3.98 -4.89
CA VAL A 56 -8.18 -3.70 -5.44
C VAL A 56 -8.66 -2.40 -4.82
N ALA A 57 -8.96 -1.41 -5.66
CA ALA A 57 -9.54 -0.13 -5.25
C ALA A 57 -11.06 -0.16 -5.41
N GLY A 58 -11.75 0.79 -4.77
CA GLY A 58 -13.21 0.91 -4.87
C GLY A 58 -13.68 1.45 -6.23
N ASP A 59 -12.87 2.28 -6.87
CA ASP A 59 -13.14 2.84 -8.19
C ASP A 59 -11.85 3.12 -8.97
N GLU A 60 -12.00 3.44 -10.25
CA GLU A 60 -10.89 3.72 -11.16
C GLU A 60 -10.09 4.99 -10.78
N PRO A 61 -10.72 6.11 -10.38
CA PRO A 61 -10.00 7.28 -9.89
C PRO A 61 -9.16 7.02 -8.62
N GLU A 62 -9.64 6.22 -7.67
CA GLU A 62 -8.88 5.78 -6.50
C GLU A 62 -7.69 4.92 -6.91
N ALA A 63 -7.88 3.95 -7.82
CA ALA A 63 -6.79 3.11 -8.33
C ALA A 63 -5.70 3.94 -9.04
N ASN A 64 -6.10 4.90 -9.90
CA ASN A 64 -5.16 5.79 -10.58
C ASN A 64 -4.36 6.65 -9.60
N ARG A 65 -5.02 7.27 -8.61
CA ARG A 65 -4.35 8.07 -7.57
C ARG A 65 -3.38 7.22 -6.76
N LEU A 66 -3.80 6.02 -6.35
CA LEU A 66 -2.95 5.10 -5.60
C LEU A 66 -1.72 4.67 -6.42
N CYS A 67 -1.89 4.40 -7.71
CA CYS A 67 -0.79 4.05 -8.60
C CYS A 67 0.20 5.22 -8.73
N ALA A 68 -0.29 6.45 -8.87
CA ALA A 68 0.54 7.65 -8.93
C ALA A 68 1.33 7.88 -7.62
N ASP A 69 0.68 7.75 -6.46
CA ASP A 69 1.34 7.88 -5.15
C ASP A 69 2.44 6.83 -4.96
N LEU A 70 2.16 5.56 -5.30
CA LEU A 70 3.15 4.48 -5.21
C LEU A 70 4.33 4.71 -6.17
N GLY A 71 4.03 5.18 -7.39
CA GLY A 71 5.04 5.58 -8.38
C GLY A 71 5.94 6.70 -7.87
N ALA A 72 5.35 7.74 -7.28
CA ALA A 72 6.09 8.86 -6.68
C ALA A 72 7.00 8.40 -5.52
N MET A 73 6.61 7.39 -4.74
CA MET A 73 7.44 6.81 -3.68
C MET A 73 8.58 5.91 -4.20
N GLY A 74 8.56 5.56 -5.49
CA GLY A 74 9.57 4.76 -6.18
C GLY A 74 9.21 3.27 -6.33
N LEU A 75 7.94 2.88 -6.15
CA LEU A 75 7.50 1.54 -6.54
C LEU A 75 7.07 1.51 -8.01
N PRO A 76 7.45 0.48 -8.79
CA PRO A 76 6.96 0.30 -10.16
C PRO A 76 5.53 -0.24 -10.15
N ALA A 77 4.58 0.58 -9.69
CA ALA A 77 3.17 0.24 -9.66
C ALA A 77 2.60 0.20 -11.08
N LEU A 78 1.75 -0.80 -11.35
CA LEU A 78 1.05 -0.96 -12.61
C LEU A 78 -0.44 -0.77 -12.37
N PHE A 79 -1.07 -0.02 -13.25
CA PHE A 79 -2.50 0.22 -13.23
C PHE A 79 -3.19 -0.68 -14.25
N TYR A 80 -4.21 -1.42 -13.80
CA TYR A 80 -5.05 -2.25 -14.66
C TYR A 80 -6.41 -1.57 -14.80
N PRO A 81 -6.70 -0.91 -15.94
CA PRO A 81 -7.92 -0.13 -16.12
C PRO A 81 -9.15 -1.04 -16.20
N LEU A 82 -10.31 -0.47 -15.89
CA LEU A 82 -11.57 -1.10 -16.25
C LEU A 82 -11.63 -1.23 -17.77
N ARG A 83 -12.15 -2.36 -18.27
CA ARG A 83 -12.36 -2.52 -19.70
C ARG A 83 -13.47 -1.57 -20.15
N ASP A 84 -13.14 -0.72 -21.12
CA ASP A 84 -14.15 0.03 -21.85
C ASP A 84 -14.88 -0.93 -22.82
N PHE A 85 -16.21 -0.92 -22.78
CA PHE A 85 -17.09 -1.76 -23.60
C PHE A 85 -17.90 -0.94 -24.61
N THR A 86 -17.50 0.31 -24.85
CA THR A 86 -18.08 1.15 -25.90
C THR A 86 -17.68 0.72 -27.31
#